data_AF-A0A427B6V6-F1
#
_entry.id   AF-A0A427B6V6-F1
#
_cell.length_a   1.000
_cell.length_b   1.000
_cell.length_c   1.000
_cell.angle_alpha   90.00
_cell.angle_beta   90.00
_cell.angle_gamma   90.00
#
_symmetry.space_group_name_H-M   'P 1'
#
loop_
_entity.id
_entity.type
_entity.pdbx_description
1 polymer ?
#
loop_
_entity_poly.entity_id
_entity_poly.type
_entity_poly.pdbx_seq_one_letter_code
_entity_poly.pdbx_strand_id
1 'polypeptide(L)'
;MCRGDVIITDAGAPADWVKINVLRTKEFFEVYALVPGLLREEVQVQSDPAGRLIISGDPEQRDNPWGVTPFKKVGIYFIYRGSKL
;
A
#
# COMPACT_ATOMS: atom_id res chain seq x y z
N MET A 1 0.66 -8.35 -19.44
CA MET A 1 0.42 -7.31 -18.43
C MET A 1 -1.08 -7.04 -18.37
N CYS A 2 -1.84 -7.77 -17.55
CA CYS A 2 -3.25 -7.46 -17.34
C CYS A 2 -3.33 -6.30 -16.36
N ARG A 3 -3.61 -5.12 -16.92
CA ARG A 3 -3.80 -3.85 -16.22
C ARG A 3 -5.12 -3.93 -15.43
N GLY A 4 -5.14 -4.62 -14.29
CA GLY A 4 -6.39 -4.82 -13.53
C GLY A 4 -6.33 -5.77 -12.32
N ASP A 5 -5.25 -6.54 -12.14
CA ASP A 5 -5.16 -7.52 -11.04
C ASP A 5 -4.88 -6.89 -9.66
N VAL A 6 -4.47 -5.62 -9.65
CA VAL A 6 -4.05 -4.89 -8.46
C VAL A 6 -4.56 -3.46 -8.55
N ILE A 7 -5.26 -3.01 -7.51
CA ILE A 7 -5.73 -1.63 -7.36
C ILE A 7 -5.11 -1.07 -6.09
N ILE A 8 -4.35 0.02 -6.21
CA ILE A 8 -3.85 0.80 -5.08
C ILE A 8 -4.54 2.16 -5.10
N THR A 9 -5.20 2.52 -4.00
CA THR A 9 -5.90 3.81 -3.86
C THR A 9 -5.46 4.54 -2.60
N ASP A 10 -5.39 5.86 -2.66
CA ASP A 10 -5.29 6.71 -1.47
C ASP A 10 -6.62 6.75 -0.74
N ALA A 11 -6.58 6.49 0.57
CA ALA A 11 -7.71 6.72 1.47
C ALA A 11 -7.47 8.04 2.22
N GLY A 12 -7.98 9.13 1.66
CA GLY A 12 -7.79 10.49 2.19
C GLY A 12 -7.06 11.39 1.18
N ALA A 13 -6.18 12.25 1.69
CA ALA A 13 -5.37 13.12 0.84
C ALA A 13 -4.42 12.27 -0.04
N PRO A 14 -4.20 12.65 -1.31
CA PRO A 14 -3.24 11.96 -2.17
C PRO A 14 -1.83 11.98 -1.56
N ALA A 15 -1.19 10.82 -1.53
CA ALA A 15 0.21 10.67 -1.13
C ALA A 15 1.06 10.20 -2.31
N ASP A 16 1.30 11.08 -3.28
CA ASP A 16 2.08 10.76 -4.50
C ASP A 16 3.57 10.51 -4.22
N TRP A 17 4.06 11.01 -3.09
CA TRP A 17 5.42 10.79 -2.60
C TRP A 17 5.62 9.37 -2.03
N VAL A 18 4.55 8.62 -1.80
CA VAL A 18 4.59 7.19 -1.43
C VAL A 18 4.41 6.33 -2.67
N LYS A 19 5.42 5.51 -2.98
CA LYS A 19 5.37 4.60 -4.15
C LYS A 19 5.11 3.17 -3.69
N ILE A 20 4.03 2.58 -4.18
CA ILE A 20 3.74 1.16 -4.02
C ILE A 20 4.05 0.43 -5.31
N ASN A 21 4.87 -0.61 -5.23
CA ASN A 21 5.10 -1.55 -6.33
C ASN A 21 4.59 -2.93 -5.91
N VAL A 22 3.98 -3.63 -6.85
CA VAL A 22 3.43 -4.95 -6.59
C VAL A 22 4.00 -5.92 -7.60
N LEU A 23 4.66 -6.96 -7.09
CA LEU A 23 5.07 -8.11 -7.86
C LEU A 23 4.05 -9.23 -7.64
N ARG A 24 3.46 -9.72 -8.72
CA ARG A 24 2.49 -10.80 -8.70
C ARG A 24 3.17 -12.13 -8.97
N THR A 25 2.88 -13.12 -8.15
CA THR A 25 3.18 -14.54 -8.43
C THR A 25 1.89 -15.31 -8.72
N LYS A 26 2.00 -16.63 -8.95
CA LYS A 26 0.81 -17.48 -9.13
C LYS A 26 0.04 -17.70 -7.83
N GLU A 27 0.71 -17.58 -6.70
CA GLU A 27 0.20 -18.01 -5.39
C GLU A 27 0.02 -16.84 -4.42
N PHE A 28 0.78 -15.76 -4.59
CA PHE A 28 0.77 -14.61 -3.70
C PHE A 28 1.21 -13.32 -4.41
N PHE A 29 1.19 -12.22 -3.67
CA PHE A 29 1.71 -10.92 -4.09
C PHE A 29 2.82 -10.49 -3.14
N GLU A 30 3.87 -9.89 -3.70
CA GLU A 30 4.88 -9.17 -2.94
C GLU A 30 4.64 -7.68 -3.13
N VAL A 31 4.55 -6.95 -2.02
CA VAL A 31 4.22 -5.53 -2.02
C VAL A 31 5.40 -4.77 -1.43
N TYR A 32 5.93 -3.84 -2.21
CA TYR A 32 7.06 -3.00 -1.83
C TYR A 32 6.58 -1.56 -1.72
N ALA A 33 6.77 -0.98 -0.53
CA ALA A 33 6.47 0.43 -0.27
C ALA A 33 7.76 1.23 -0.12
N LEU A 34 7.91 2.28 -0.92
CA LEU A 34 8.89 3.32 -0.70
C LEU A 34 8.20 4.48 0.01
N VAL A 35 8.57 4.69 1.28
CA VAL A 35 8.00 5.71 2.16
C VAL A 35 9.15 6.55 2.71
N PRO A 36 9.50 7.66 2.06
CA PRO A 36 10.58 8.53 2.53
C PRO A 36 10.15 9.37 3.75
N GLY A 37 11.10 9.69 4.63
CA GLY A 37 10.91 10.67 5.70
C GLY A 37 10.07 10.20 6.90
N LEU A 38 9.72 8.90 6.96
CA LEU A 38 9.16 8.25 8.14
C LEU A 38 10.10 7.18 8.68
N LEU A 39 10.07 7.00 9.99
CA LEU A 39 10.69 5.89 10.68
C LEU A 39 9.88 4.61 10.45
N ARG A 40 10.50 3.45 10.71
CA ARG A 40 9.84 2.16 10.51
C ARG A 40 8.61 2.01 11.40
N GLU A 41 8.68 2.55 12.62
CA GLU A 41 7.68 2.42 13.67
C GLU A 41 6.43 3.26 13.36
N GLU A 42 6.62 4.35 12.60
CA GLU A 42 5.58 5.25 12.12
C GLU A 42 4.80 4.67 10.94
N VAL A 43 5.28 3.58 10.32
CA VAL A 43 4.62 2.89 9.20
C VAL A 43 3.93 1.62 9.69
N GLN A 44 2.64 1.51 9.37
CA GLN A 44 1.80 0.38 9.75
C GLN A 44 1.34 -0.38 8.51
N VAL A 45 1.39 -1.71 8.60
CA VAL A 45 0.91 -2.63 7.56
C VAL A 45 -0.11 -3.58 8.17
N GLN A 46 -1.32 -3.56 7.64
CA GLN A 46 -2.45 -4.30 8.20
C GLN A 46 -3.30 -4.91 7.07
N SER A 47 -4.13 -5.89 7.42
CA SER A 47 -5.25 -6.30 6.57
C SER A 47 -6.54 -5.84 7.22
N ASP A 48 -7.44 -5.23 6.45
CA ASP A 48 -8.77 -4.91 6.96
C ASP A 48 -9.69 -6.14 6.94
N PRO A 49 -10.89 -6.07 7.55
CA PRO A 49 -11.82 -7.21 7.58
C PRO A 49 -12.31 -7.69 6.20
N ALA A 50 -12.18 -6.86 5.16
CA ALA A 50 -12.52 -7.23 3.78
C ALA A 50 -11.34 -7.92 3.05
N GLY A 51 -10.20 -8.10 3.73
CA GLY A 51 -9.00 -8.74 3.18
C GLY A 51 -8.15 -7.80 2.33
N ARG A 52 -8.34 -6.48 2.44
CA ARG A 52 -7.52 -5.49 1.71
C ARG A 52 -6.25 -5.16 2.49
N LEU A 53 -5.14 -4.98 1.80
CA LEU A 53 -3.90 -4.52 2.42
C LEU A 53 -4.01 -3.02 2.71
N ILE A 54 -3.68 -2.61 3.93
CA ILE A 54 -3.60 -1.22 4.34
C ILE A 54 -2.15 -0.92 4.69
N ILE A 55 -1.57 0.08 4.04
CA ILE A 55 -0.26 0.64 4.39
C ILE A 55 -0.49 2.10 4.74
N SER A 56 -0.18 2.48 5.97
CA SER A 56 -0.36 3.85 6.45
C SER A 56 0.88 4.33 7.18
N GLY A 57 1.04 5.63 7.26
CA GLY A 57 2.03 6.23 8.15
C GLY A 57 1.56 7.58 8.66
N ASP A 58 2.01 7.92 9.85
CA ASP A 58 1.70 9.17 10.54
C ASP A 58 2.97 9.64 11.26
N PRO A 59 3.57 10.79 10.86
CA PRO A 59 4.76 11.29 11.52
C PRO A 59 4.43 11.72 12.97
N GLU A 60 5.19 11.24 13.95
CA GLU A 60 5.03 11.65 15.35
C GLU A 60 5.29 13.15 15.52
N GLN A 61 6.28 13.68 14.78
CA GLN A 61 6.58 15.10 14.75
C GLN A 61 5.71 15.82 13.71
N ARG A 62 4.83 16.70 14.17
CA ARG A 62 3.95 17.52 13.30
C ARG A 62 4.72 18.42 12.34
N ASP A 63 5.86 18.98 12.78
CA ASP A 63 6.78 19.75 11.94
C ASP A 63 7.89 18.84 11.40
N ASN A 64 7.50 17.78 10.68
CA ASN A 64 8.46 16.90 10.02
C ASN A 64 9.28 17.73 9.00
N PRO A 65 10.63 17.73 9.10
CA PRO A 65 11.49 18.61 8.29
C PRO A 65 11.48 18.29 6.79
N TRP A 66 10.96 17.14 6.40
CA TRP A 66 10.78 16.73 5.00
C TRP A 66 9.38 17.04 4.46
N GLY A 67 8.52 17.69 5.27
CA GLY A 67 7.15 18.06 4.88
C GLY A 67 6.22 16.85 4.70
N VAL A 68 6.55 15.72 5.35
CA VAL A 68 5.75 14.50 5.28
C VAL A 68 4.41 14.71 5.98
N THR A 69 3.34 14.31 5.31
CA THR A 69 1.97 14.31 5.86
C THR A 69 1.51 12.88 6.15
N PRO A 70 0.52 12.67 7.02
CA PRO A 70 -0.07 11.35 7.20
C PRO A 70 -0.60 10.79 5.87
N PHE A 71 -0.50 9.47 5.67
CA PHE A 71 -1.01 8.81 4.47
C PHE A 71 -1.67 7.47 4.77
N LYS A 72 -2.49 7.01 3.83
CA LYS A 72 -3.06 5.66 3.83
C LYS A 72 -3.28 5.17 2.40
N LYS A 73 -2.58 4.10 2.02
CA LYS A 73 -2.77 3.36 0.77
C LYS A 73 -3.56 2.08 1.05
N VAL A 74 -4.56 1.82 0.20
CA VAL A 74 -5.38 0.60 0.25
C VAL A 74 -5.11 -0.22 -1.00
N GLY A 75 -4.70 -1.46 -0.82
CA GLY A 75 -4.42 -2.42 -1.88
C GLY A 75 -5.50 -3.50 -1.98
N ILE A 76 -6.06 -3.66 -3.18
CA ILE A 76 -6.97 -4.75 -3.54
C ILE A 76 -6.25 -5.62 -4.55
N TYR A 77 -6.20 -6.93 -4.29
CA TYR A 77 -5.46 -7.90 -5.08
C TYR A 77 -6.37 -9.05 -5.51
N PHE A 78 -6.37 -9.37 -6.80
CA PHE A 78 -7.16 -10.48 -7.33
C PHE A 78 -6.25 -11.63 -7.77
N ILE A 79 -6.29 -12.75 -7.04
CA ILE A 79 -5.70 -14.01 -7.52
C ILE A 79 -6.78 -14.76 -8.30
N TYR A 80 -6.78 -14.60 -9.62
CA TYR A 80 -7.55 -15.51 -10.47
C TYR A 80 -6.91 -16.90 -10.43
N ARG A 81 -7.47 -17.80 -9.61
CA ARG A 81 -7.23 -19.24 -9.77
C ARG A 81 -8.06 -19.69 -10.95
N GLY A 82 -7.40 -19.96 -12.08
CA GLY A 82 -8.06 -20.50 -13.25
C GLY A 82 -8.86 -21.74 -12.85
N SER A 83 -10.18 -21.65 -12.91
CA SER A 83 -11.06 -22.80 -12.87
C SER A 83 -10.66 -23.66 -14.06
N LYS A 84 -9.98 -24.79 -13.81
CA LYS A 84 -10.03 -25.91 -14.74
C LYS A 84 -11.49 -26.36 -14.75
N LEU A 85 -12.26 -25.85 -15.70
CA LEU A 85 -13.39 -26.58 -16.27
C LEU A 85 -12.82 -27.62 -17.24
#